data_AF-A0A2V4H5F9-F1
#
_entry.id   AF-A0A2V4H5F9-F1
#
_cell.length_a   1.000
_cell.length_b   1.000
_cell.length_c   1.000
_cell.angle_alpha   90.00
_cell.angle_beta   90.00
_cell.angle_gamma   90.00
#
_symmetry.space_group_name_H-M   'P 1'
#
loop_
_entity.id
_entity.type
_entity.pdbx_description
1 polymer ?
#
loop_
_entity_poly.entity_id
_entity_poly.type
_entity_poly.pdbx_seq_one_letter_code
_entity_poly.pdbx_strand_id
1 'polypeptide(L)'
;MNKLLRVRTMKRQQNDRRDLHDRHDFPKREKKLDMRRSEEFGYMLGKAVESLPDSVRGAIRGSIYSLASKKGVKEAKEFIGKKYQEGVIDYDTQKKLINLIYDYSKYR
;
A
#
# COMPACT_ATOMS: atom_id res chain seq x y z
N MET A 1 29.72 -24.92 66.04
CA MET A 1 31.03 -25.03 65.34
C MET A 1 30.82 -24.71 63.87
N ASN A 2 31.52 -23.69 63.36
CA ASN A 2 31.44 -23.17 61.98
C ASN A 2 32.14 -24.08 60.96
N LYS A 3 31.57 -24.13 59.74
CA LYS A 3 32.17 -24.23 58.37
C LYS A 3 31.07 -24.81 57.46
N LEU A 4 30.64 -24.23 56.34
CA LEU A 4 31.37 -23.61 55.25
C LEU A 4 30.45 -22.70 54.43
N LEU A 5 30.97 -21.55 54.03
CA LEU A 5 30.54 -20.78 52.86
C LEU A 5 30.84 -21.57 51.58
N ARG A 6 29.90 -21.63 50.64
CA ARG A 6 30.23 -21.49 49.21
C ARG A 6 29.06 -20.96 48.40
N VAL A 7 29.24 -19.73 47.93
CA VAL A 7 28.43 -19.01 46.94
C VAL A 7 28.70 -19.58 45.54
N ARG A 8 27.77 -19.32 44.61
CA ARG A 8 27.79 -19.48 43.14
C ARG A 8 27.11 -20.79 42.70
N THR A 9 26.10 -20.80 41.83
CA THR A 9 25.94 -19.94 40.65
C THR A 9 24.47 -19.98 40.20
N MET A 10 23.82 -18.81 40.10
CA MET A 10 22.56 -18.68 39.40
C MET A 10 22.82 -18.82 37.90
N LYS A 11 22.35 -19.92 37.28
CA LYS A 11 22.08 -19.97 35.85
C LYS A 11 20.56 -19.98 35.67
N ARG A 12 19.97 -18.77 35.69
CA ARG A 12 18.65 -18.54 35.08
C ARG A 12 18.81 -18.84 33.59
N GLN A 13 18.47 -20.06 33.17
CA GLN A 13 18.24 -20.31 31.76
C GLN A 13 17.02 -19.50 31.36
N GLN A 14 17.33 -18.51 30.53
CA GLN A 14 16.39 -17.62 29.88
C GLN A 14 15.58 -18.41 28.86
N ASN A 15 14.31 -18.01 28.71
CA ASN A 15 13.52 -18.14 27.49
C ASN A 15 13.28 -19.54 26.92
N ASP A 16 12.35 -20.27 27.53
CA ASP A 16 11.50 -21.24 26.81
C ASP A 16 10.08 -20.68 26.60
N ARG A 17 10.01 -19.46 26.04
CA ARG A 17 8.81 -18.99 25.33
C ARG A 17 9.18 -18.79 23.87
N ARG A 18 9.46 -19.91 23.20
CA ARG A 18 9.37 -19.97 21.74
C ARG A 18 7.88 -20.10 21.42
N ASP A 19 7.18 -18.97 21.48
CA ASP A 19 5.89 -18.80 20.82
C ASP A 19 6.15 -18.92 19.31
N LEU A 20 6.22 -20.16 18.84
CA LEU A 20 6.19 -20.55 17.44
C LEU A 20 4.78 -20.25 16.91
N HIS A 21 4.46 -18.96 16.81
CA HIS A 21 3.45 -18.50 15.88
C HIS A 21 4.08 -18.60 14.49
N ASP A 22 4.15 -19.83 13.98
CA ASP A 22 4.25 -20.11 12.56
C ASP A 22 2.91 -19.68 11.94
N ARG A 23 2.65 -18.37 11.96
CA ARG A 23 1.59 -17.78 11.16
C ARG A 23 2.09 -17.95 9.74
N HIS A 24 1.52 -18.94 9.05
CA HIS A 24 1.35 -18.84 7.62
C HIS A 24 0.72 -17.46 7.36
N ASP A 25 1.55 -16.45 7.09
CA ASP A 25 1.14 -15.15 6.58
C ASP A 25 0.62 -15.44 5.19
N PHE A 26 -0.64 -15.90 5.12
CA PHE A 26 -1.37 -15.94 3.88
C PHE A 26 -1.26 -14.54 3.29
N PRO A 27 -0.80 -14.39 2.04
CA PRO A 27 -0.62 -13.08 1.44
C PRO A 27 -1.95 -12.35 1.56
N LYS A 28 -1.93 -11.25 2.33
CA LYS A 28 -3.13 -10.47 2.61
C LYS A 28 -3.68 -10.03 1.26
N ARG A 29 -4.90 -10.46 0.92
CA ARG A 29 -5.50 -10.11 -0.36
C ARG A 29 -5.58 -8.61 -0.48
N GLU A 30 -4.86 -8.05 -1.45
CA GLU A 30 -4.78 -6.61 -1.67
C GLU A 30 -5.65 -6.26 -2.88
N LYS A 31 -6.42 -5.17 -2.76
CA LYS A 31 -7.19 -4.68 -3.91
C LYS A 31 -6.23 -4.00 -4.88
N LYS A 32 -6.06 -4.56 -6.07
CA LYS A 32 -5.16 -4.06 -7.13
C LYS A 32 -5.91 -3.97 -8.46
N LEU A 33 -5.35 -3.24 -9.41
CA LEU A 33 -5.88 -3.13 -10.76
C LEU A 33 -6.17 -4.51 -11.35
N ASP A 34 -7.36 -4.68 -11.92
CA ASP A 34 -7.67 -5.85 -12.74
C ASP A 34 -6.93 -5.73 -14.07
N MET A 35 -5.85 -6.50 -14.20
CA MET A 35 -5.01 -6.47 -15.41
C MET A 35 -5.77 -6.88 -16.68
N ARG A 36 -6.90 -7.59 -16.57
CA ARG A 36 -7.78 -7.90 -17.71
C ARG A 36 -8.47 -6.67 -18.29
N ARG A 37 -8.58 -5.60 -17.50
CA ARG A 37 -9.17 -4.30 -17.88
C ARG A 37 -8.13 -3.18 -17.90
N SER A 38 -6.85 -3.53 -18.02
CA SER A 38 -5.74 -2.57 -17.92
C SER A 38 -5.74 -1.55 -19.05
N GLU A 39 -6.08 -1.96 -20.28
CA GLU A 39 -6.18 -1.05 -21.43
C GLU A 39 -7.33 -0.05 -21.26
N GLU A 40 -8.52 -0.55 -20.92
CA GLU A 40 -9.71 0.26 -20.63
C GLU A 40 -9.44 1.24 -19.49
N PHE A 41 -8.82 0.77 -18.40
CA PHE A 41 -8.38 1.62 -17.30
C PHE A 41 -7.39 2.68 -17.76
N GLY A 42 -6.39 2.31 -18.57
CA GLY A 42 -5.38 3.23 -19.08
C GLY A 42 -5.97 4.34 -19.95
N TYR A 43 -6.99 4.01 -20.76
CA TYR A 43 -7.75 4.97 -21.55
C TYR A 43 -8.56 5.92 -20.66
N MET A 44 -9.39 5.36 -19.76
CA MET A 44 -10.24 6.14 -18.86
C MET A 44 -9.42 7.01 -17.90
N LEU A 45 -8.27 6.52 -17.45
CA LEU A 45 -7.34 7.31 -16.64
C LEU A 45 -6.79 8.49 -17.42
N GLY A 46 -6.48 8.31 -18.71
CA GLY A 46 -6.09 9.40 -19.61
C GLY A 46 -7.17 10.49 -19.70
N LYS A 47 -8.44 10.07 -19.84
CA LYS A 47 -9.59 10.99 -19.85
C LYS A 47 -9.81 11.69 -18.52
N ALA A 48 -9.61 11.00 -17.40
CA ALA A 48 -9.75 11.58 -16.08
C ALA A 48 -8.73 12.70 -15.79
N VAL A 49 -7.58 12.70 -16.45
CA VAL A 49 -6.52 13.72 -16.29
C VAL A 49 -6.40 14.68 -17.46
N GLU A 50 -7.29 14.61 -18.46
CA GLU A 50 -7.18 15.36 -19.72
C GLU A 50 -7.19 16.89 -19.50
N SER A 51 -7.90 17.36 -18.48
CA SER A 51 -7.96 18.79 -18.10
C SER A 51 -6.71 19.29 -17.38
N LEU A 52 -5.81 18.41 -16.92
CA LEU A 52 -4.59 18.82 -16.22
C LEU A 52 -3.59 19.45 -17.20
N PRO A 53 -2.72 20.37 -16.73
CA PRO A 53 -1.61 20.88 -17.52
C PRO A 53 -0.69 19.77 -18.03
N ASP A 54 -0.19 19.89 -19.26
CA ASP A 54 0.69 18.88 -19.89
C ASP A 54 1.94 18.58 -19.04
N SER A 55 2.45 19.58 -18.32
CA SER A 55 3.61 19.48 -17.43
C SER A 55 3.44 18.45 -16.30
N VAL A 56 2.20 18.21 -15.84
CA VAL A 56 1.90 17.27 -14.74
C VAL A 56 1.08 16.07 -15.18
N ARG A 57 0.32 16.17 -16.29
CA ARG A 57 -0.62 15.14 -16.76
C ARG A 57 0.05 13.76 -16.88
N GLY A 58 1.19 13.70 -17.55
CA GLY A 58 1.92 12.45 -17.78
C GLY A 58 2.39 11.80 -16.47
N ALA A 59 2.93 12.61 -15.56
CA ALA A 59 3.43 12.16 -14.26
C ALA A 59 2.29 11.61 -13.38
N ILE A 60 1.15 12.30 -13.33
CA ILE A 60 -0.04 11.85 -12.57
C ILE A 60 -0.55 10.52 -13.13
N ARG A 61 -0.78 10.45 -14.46
CA ARG A 61 -1.27 9.23 -15.13
C ARG A 61 -0.36 8.04 -14.87
N GLY A 62 0.95 8.20 -15.12
CA GLY A 62 1.92 7.12 -14.94
C GLY A 62 2.01 6.65 -13.49
N SER A 63 2.01 7.59 -12.53
CA SER A 63 2.09 7.27 -11.11
C SER A 63 0.87 6.48 -10.63
N ILE A 64 -0.35 6.93 -10.97
CA ILE A 64 -1.59 6.25 -10.57
C ILE A 64 -1.63 4.83 -11.17
N TYR A 65 -1.29 4.68 -12.45
CA TYR A 65 -1.26 3.37 -13.10
C TYR A 65 -0.27 2.42 -12.42
N SER A 66 0.96 2.89 -12.18
CA SER A 66 2.01 2.09 -11.54
C SER A 66 1.63 1.69 -10.11
N LEU A 67 1.09 2.62 -9.32
CA LEU A 67 0.67 2.36 -7.95
C LEU A 67 -0.51 1.38 -7.90
N ALA A 68 -1.57 1.60 -8.68
CA ALA A 68 -2.76 0.74 -8.68
C ALA A 68 -2.44 -0.69 -9.14
N SER A 69 -1.52 -0.88 -10.09
CA SER A 69 -1.16 -2.19 -10.64
C SER A 69 -0.17 -2.97 -9.76
N LYS A 70 0.83 -2.28 -9.17
CA LYS A 70 1.93 -2.92 -8.42
C LYS A 70 1.70 -2.93 -6.92
N LYS A 71 1.34 -1.78 -6.35
CA LYS A 71 1.21 -1.58 -4.90
C LYS A 71 -0.22 -1.85 -4.44
N GLY A 72 -1.19 -1.14 -5.00
CA GLY A 72 -2.61 -1.36 -4.75
C GLY A 72 -3.42 -0.07 -4.75
N VAL A 73 -4.73 -0.23 -4.55
CA VAL A 73 -5.70 0.86 -4.51
C VAL A 73 -5.42 1.82 -3.35
N LYS A 74 -4.94 1.32 -2.22
CA LYS A 74 -4.66 2.14 -1.04
C LYS A 74 -3.56 3.17 -1.33
N GLU A 75 -2.45 2.73 -1.90
CA GLU A 75 -1.31 3.57 -2.24
C GLU A 75 -1.66 4.55 -3.37
N ALA A 76 -2.43 4.09 -4.36
CA ALA A 76 -2.92 4.97 -5.42
C ALA A 76 -3.85 6.08 -4.86
N LYS A 77 -4.78 5.72 -3.96
CA LYS A 77 -5.68 6.68 -3.30
C LYS A 77 -4.91 7.69 -2.46
N GLU A 78 -3.91 7.24 -1.70
CA GLU A 78 -3.07 8.14 -0.88
C GLU A 78 -2.32 9.14 -1.76
N PHE A 79 -1.74 8.68 -2.88
CA PHE A 79 -1.10 9.56 -3.85
C PHE A 79 -2.07 10.61 -4.42
N ILE A 80 -3.27 10.19 -4.85
CA ILE A 80 -4.31 11.11 -5.35
C ILE A 80 -4.69 12.14 -4.27
N GLY A 81 -4.84 11.69 -3.02
CA GLY A 81 -5.12 12.56 -1.88
C GLY A 81 -4.03 13.61 -1.65
N LYS A 82 -2.75 13.22 -1.71
CA LYS A 82 -1.62 14.16 -1.60
C LYS A 82 -1.63 15.18 -2.73
N LYS A 83 -1.89 14.76 -3.97
CA LYS A 83 -1.93 15.68 -5.12
C LYS A 83 -3.08 16.69 -5.06
N TYR A 84 -4.20 16.30 -4.47
CA TYR A 84 -5.28 17.24 -4.14
C TYR A 84 -4.85 18.24 -3.05
N GLN A 85 -4.23 17.75 -1.96
CA GLN A 85 -3.74 18.62 -0.88
C GLN A 85 -2.65 19.60 -1.35
N GLU A 86 -1.81 19.20 -2.29
CA GLU A 86 -0.80 20.05 -2.94
C GLU A 86 -1.41 21.07 -3.92
N GLY A 87 -2.71 20.99 -4.24
CA GLY A 87 -3.37 21.85 -5.23
C GLY A 87 -3.05 21.52 -6.68
N VAL A 88 -2.43 20.35 -6.95
CA VAL A 88 -2.08 19.91 -8.32
C VAL A 88 -3.32 19.45 -9.10
N ILE A 89 -4.30 18.91 -8.40
CA ILE A 89 -5.60 18.49 -8.97
C ILE A 89 -6.73 19.09 -8.14
N ASP A 90 -7.86 19.38 -8.80
CA ASP A 90 -9.08 19.82 -8.14
C ASP A 90 -9.87 18.65 -7.53
N TYR A 91 -10.92 18.99 -6.78
CA TYR A 91 -11.77 18.02 -6.12
C TYR A 91 -12.48 17.09 -7.11
N ASP A 92 -12.93 17.62 -8.26
CA ASP A 92 -13.63 16.83 -9.27
C ASP A 92 -12.72 15.79 -9.91
N THR A 93 -11.48 16.18 -10.24
CA THR A 93 -10.45 15.25 -10.74
C THR A 93 -10.10 14.22 -9.68
N GLN A 94 -9.91 14.64 -8.42
CA GLN A 94 -9.65 13.73 -7.30
C GLN A 94 -10.74 12.66 -7.19
N LYS A 95 -12.02 13.08 -7.19
CA LYS A 95 -13.18 12.20 -7.08
C LYS A 95 -13.25 11.22 -8.27
N LYS A 96 -13.07 11.72 -9.50
CA LYS A 96 -13.04 10.88 -10.73
C LYS A 96 -11.95 9.81 -10.64
N LEU A 97 -10.74 10.19 -10.24
CA LEU A 97 -9.61 9.27 -10.13
C LEU A 97 -9.83 8.21 -9.04
N ILE A 98 -10.37 8.61 -7.89
CA ILE A 98 -10.68 7.67 -6.80
C ILE A 98 -11.73 6.65 -7.26
N ASN A 99 -12.84 7.09 -7.87
CA ASN A 99 -13.86 6.18 -8.37
C ASN A 99 -13.27 5.20 -9.39
N LEU A 100 -12.50 5.73 -10.35
CA LEU A 100 -11.86 4.92 -11.39
C LEU A 100 -10.98 3.81 -10.81
N ILE A 101 -10.12 4.10 -9.82
CA ILE A 101 -9.28 3.05 -9.23
C ILE A 101 -10.10 1.99 -8.50
N TYR A 102 -11.24 2.34 -7.89
CA TYR A 102 -12.10 1.37 -7.21
C TYR A 102 -12.88 0.49 -8.18
N ASP A 103 -13.36 1.06 -9.29
CA ASP A 103 -14.17 0.40 -10.33
C ASP A 103 -13.37 -0.62 -11.16
N TYR A 104 -12.08 -0.36 -11.34
CA TYR A 104 -11.20 -1.20 -12.14
C TYR A 104 -10.32 -2.14 -11.30
N SER A 105 -10.54 -2.22 -10.00
CA SER A 105 -9.72 -3.04 -9.12
C SER A 105 -10.48 -4.19 -8.48
N LYS A 106 -9.79 -5.30 -8.27
CA LYS A 106 -10.29 -6.49 -7.58
C LYS A 106 -9.32 -6.97 -6.51
N TYR A 107 -9.81 -7.75 -5.57
CA TYR A 107 -8.95 -8.43 -4.61
C TYR A 107 -8.14 -9.50 -5.32
N ARG A 108 -6.83 -9.51 -5.10
CA ARG A 108 -5.92 -10.56 -5.56
C ARG A 108 -4.95 -10.98 -4.48
#